data_AF-A0A814XBP1-F1
#
_entry.id   AF-A0A814XBP1-F1
#
_cell.length_a   1.000
_cell.length_b   1.000
_cell.length_c   1.000
_cell.angle_alpha   90.00
_cell.angle_beta   90.00
_cell.angle_gamma   90.00
#
_symmetry.space_group_name_H-M   'P 1'
#
loop_
_entity.id
_entity.type
_entity.pdbx_description
1 polymer ?
#
loop_
_entity_poly.entity_id
_entity_poly.type
_entity_poly.pdbx_seq_one_letter_code
_entity_poly.pdbx_strand_id
1 'polypeptide(L)'
;MEDLNIEQLISRLITAPSNNILREMSYCLIEAQESDFDTLIATLFHPLFTLETWAWEVLSRDSRQWNNDEQECFDLFHNISNFNKKIILSNNDVHTKGSLLLPANTDIIDGVFEQFKKRNDENERFLTIIYLCIYNNLY
;
A
#
# COMPACT_ATOMS: atom_id res chain seq x y z
N MET A 1 13.50 -0.35 22.40
CA MET A 1 12.92 -0.29 21.05
C MET A 1 13.52 -1.45 20.32
N GLU A 2 12.78 -2.55 20.18
CA GLU A 2 13.19 -3.61 19.27
C GLU A 2 13.22 -3.03 17.86
N ASP A 3 14.32 -3.26 17.13
CA ASP A 3 14.46 -2.91 15.72
C ASP A 3 13.29 -3.51 14.95
N LEU A 4 12.30 -2.68 14.59
CA LEU A 4 11.24 -3.08 13.67
C LEU A 4 11.87 -3.26 12.29
N ASN A 5 12.25 -4.50 12.00
CA ASN A 5 12.75 -4.87 10.69
C ASN A 5 11.58 -4.88 9.69
N ILE A 6 11.31 -3.72 9.09
CA ILE A 6 10.28 -3.49 8.07
C ILE A 6 10.34 -4.57 6.97
N GLU A 7 11.53 -4.99 6.56
CA GLU A 7 11.70 -6.04 5.53
C GLU A 7 11.12 -7.39 5.97
N GLN A 8 11.39 -7.81 7.21
CA GLN A 8 10.81 -9.04 7.77
C GLN A 8 9.30 -8.94 7.88
N LEU A 9 8.78 -7.76 8.24
CA LEU A 9 7.35 -7.55 8.38
C LEU A 9 6.63 -7.61 7.03
N ILE A 10 7.22 -7.01 5.99
CA ILE A 10 6.73 -7.10 4.60
C ILE A 10 6.72 -8.56 4.14
N SER A 11 7.79 -9.32 4.41
CA SER A 11 7.85 -10.75 4.06
C SER A 11 6.75 -11.57 4.74
N ARG A 12 6.48 -11.32 6.02
CA ARG A 12 5.39 -11.96 6.78
C ARG A 12 4.02 -11.58 6.22
N LEU A 13 3.83 -10.30 5.89
CA LEU A 13 2.59 -9.78 5.32
C LEU A 13 2.24 -10.44 3.98
N ILE A 14 3.23 -10.59 3.10
CA ILE A 14 3.03 -11.20 1.77
C ILE A 14 2.72 -12.70 1.89
N THR A 15 3.38 -13.40 2.81
CA THR A 15 3.28 -14.86 2.92
C THR A 15 2.03 -15.31 3.67
N ALA A 16 1.69 -14.63 4.76
CA ALA A 16 0.62 -15.01 5.67
C ALA A 16 0.03 -13.76 6.35
N PRO A 17 -0.75 -12.94 5.61
CA PRO A 17 -1.36 -11.74 6.17
C PRO A 17 -2.28 -12.10 7.34
N SER A 18 -2.26 -11.26 8.38
CA SER A 18 -3.16 -11.34 9.54
C SER A 18 -3.36 -9.95 10.12
N ASN A 19 -4.45 -9.72 10.85
CA ASN A 19 -4.72 -8.44 11.52
C ASN A 19 -3.55 -7.91 12.35
N ASN A 20 -2.85 -8.78 13.07
CA ASN A 20 -1.70 -8.34 13.85
C ASN A 20 -0.55 -7.83 12.95
N ILE A 21 -0.27 -8.53 11.85
CA ILE A 21 0.76 -8.12 10.89
C ILE A 21 0.36 -6.83 10.15
N LEU A 22 -0.91 -6.71 9.73
CA LEU A 22 -1.45 -5.50 9.09
C LEU A 22 -1.30 -4.27 10.01
N ARG A 23 -1.61 -4.46 11.30
CA ARG A 23 -1.50 -3.42 12.31
C ARG A 23 -0.06 -3.06 12.63
N GLU A 24 0.81 -4.05 12.86
CA GLU A 24 2.26 -3.84 13.04
C GLU A 24 2.83 -3.05 11.85
N MET A 25 2.46 -3.41 10.62
CA MET A 25 2.95 -2.75 9.41
C MET A 25 2.44 -1.31 9.30
N SER A 26 1.18 -1.08 9.65
CA SER A 26 0.61 0.26 9.71
C SER A 26 1.38 1.16 10.68
N TYR A 27 1.70 0.66 11.88
CA TYR A 27 2.52 1.39 12.84
C TYR A 27 3.93 1.67 12.30
N CYS A 28 4.58 0.68 11.69
CA CYS A 28 5.89 0.89 11.05
C CYS A 28 5.86 2.03 10.02
N LEU A 29 4.84 2.07 9.17
CA LEU A 29 4.73 3.11 8.13
C LEU A 29 4.53 4.49 8.73
N ILE A 30 3.78 4.61 9.82
CA ILE A 30 3.58 5.87 10.54
C ILE A 30 4.90 6.32 11.20
N GLU A 31 5.57 5.44 11.94
CA GLU A 31 6.84 5.79 12.58
C GLU A 31 7.93 6.13 11.56
N ALA A 32 7.97 5.40 10.43
CA ALA A 32 8.89 5.67 9.34
C ALA A 32 8.70 7.08 8.76
N GLN A 33 7.47 7.61 8.74
CA GLN A 33 7.20 8.98 8.29
C GLN A 33 7.78 10.04 9.23
N GLU A 34 7.91 9.77 10.53
CA GLU A 34 8.44 10.72 11.52
C GLU A 34 9.98 10.61 11.69
N SER A 35 10.60 9.62 11.04
CA SER A 35 12.04 9.36 11.10
C SER A 35 12.85 10.09 10.01
N ASP A 36 14.16 9.81 9.91
CA ASP A 36 15.00 10.24 8.78
C ASP A 36 14.56 9.53 7.48
N PHE A 37 13.54 10.11 6.87
CA PHE A 37 12.80 9.55 5.75
C PHE A 37 13.70 9.30 4.52
N ASP A 38 14.63 10.20 4.21
CA ASP A 38 15.48 10.07 3.03
C ASP A 38 16.45 8.89 3.17
N THR A 39 17.06 8.73 4.35
CA THR A 39 17.91 7.57 4.67
C THR A 39 17.11 6.26 4.64
N LEU A 40 15.88 6.29 5.14
CA LEU A 40 14.99 5.13 5.14
C LEU A 40 14.64 4.70 3.71
N ILE A 41 14.26 5.62 2.83
CA ILE A 41 13.97 5.30 1.43
C ILE A 41 15.21 4.77 0.72
N ALA A 42 16.37 5.39 0.91
CA ALA A 42 17.61 4.92 0.30
C ALA A 42 17.95 3.46 0.71
N THR A 43 17.58 3.06 1.92
CA THR A 43 17.88 1.73 2.46
C THR A 43 16.79 0.69 2.15
N LEU A 44 15.52 1.11 2.15
CA LEU A 44 14.36 0.20 2.12
C LEU A 44 13.51 0.33 0.85
N PHE A 45 14.00 1.02 -0.20
CA PHE A 45 13.20 1.24 -1.41
C PHE A 45 12.65 -0.05 -2.02
N HIS A 46 13.48 -1.09 -2.18
CA HIS A 46 13.02 -2.38 -2.74
C HIS A 46 11.98 -3.11 -1.88
N PRO A 47 12.18 -3.26 -0.56
CA PRO A 47 11.13 -3.76 0.32
C PRO A 47 9.82 -2.96 0.19
N LEU A 48 9.89 -1.64 0.22
CA LEU A 48 8.71 -0.75 0.11
C LEU A 48 8.02 -0.87 -1.25
N PHE A 49 8.78 -1.02 -2.33
CA PHE A 49 8.21 -1.28 -3.66
C PHE A 49 7.53 -2.66 -3.73
N THR A 50 8.05 -3.65 -3.00
CA THR A 50 7.42 -4.97 -2.89
C THR A 50 6.10 -4.88 -2.13
N LEU A 51 6.06 -4.10 -1.05
CA LEU A 51 4.82 -3.80 -0.31
C LEU A 51 3.78 -3.13 -1.21
N GLU A 52 4.19 -2.16 -2.03
CA GLU A 52 3.32 -1.48 -2.97
C GLU A 52 2.76 -2.44 -4.04
N THR A 53 3.62 -3.30 -4.60
CA THR A 53 3.20 -4.30 -5.58
C THR A 53 2.17 -5.25 -4.98
N TRP A 54 2.41 -5.73 -3.75
CA TRP A 54 1.47 -6.55 -3.01
C TRP A 54 0.13 -5.83 -2.77
N ALA A 55 0.16 -4.54 -2.43
CA ALA A 55 -1.04 -3.74 -2.22
C ALA A 55 -1.91 -3.69 -3.49
N TRP A 56 -1.30 -3.43 -4.64
CA TRP A 56 -2.00 -3.45 -5.93
C TRP A 56 -2.57 -4.83 -6.28
N GLU A 57 -1.83 -5.91 -6.03
CA GLU A 57 -2.33 -7.27 -6.24
C GLU A 57 -3.54 -7.58 -5.38
N VAL A 58 -3.55 -7.17 -4.11
CA VAL A 58 -4.70 -7.33 -3.23
C VAL A 58 -5.90 -6.57 -3.79
N LEU A 59 -5.71 -5.30 -4.18
CA LEU A 59 -6.76 -4.43 -4.74
C LEU A 59 -7.37 -4.96 -6.04
N SER A 60 -6.61 -5.74 -6.82
CA SER A 60 -7.11 -6.35 -8.06
C SER A 60 -8.07 -7.52 -7.83
N ARG A 61 -8.05 -8.13 -6.63
CA ARG A 61 -8.87 -9.30 -6.26
C ARG A 61 -10.26 -8.86 -5.79
N ASP A 62 -11.18 -9.84 -5.65
CA ASP A 62 -12.54 -9.57 -5.17
C ASP A 62 -12.53 -8.95 -3.78
N SER A 63 -13.07 -7.73 -3.65
CA SER A 63 -13.08 -6.95 -2.41
C SER A 63 -13.75 -7.70 -1.24
N ARG A 64 -14.69 -8.60 -1.53
CA ARG A 64 -15.38 -9.42 -0.52
C ARG A 64 -14.47 -10.46 0.14
N GLN A 65 -13.32 -10.77 -0.46
CA GLN A 65 -12.33 -11.65 0.14
C GLN A 65 -11.55 -10.95 1.27
N TRP A 66 -11.75 -9.64 1.46
CA TRP A 66 -11.09 -8.86 2.51
C TRP A 66 -11.92 -8.80 3.82
N ASN A 67 -13.14 -9.37 3.81
CA ASN A 67 -14.21 -9.14 4.78
C ASN A 67 -13.99 -9.62 6.23
N ASN A 68 -12.89 -10.31 6.55
CA ASN A 68 -12.62 -10.69 7.95
C ASN A 68 -11.82 -9.64 8.73
N ASP A 69 -11.17 -8.70 8.01
CA ASP A 69 -10.05 -7.89 8.51
C ASP A 69 -10.17 -6.43 8.02
N GLU A 70 -11.41 -5.95 7.82
CA GLU A 70 -11.70 -4.76 7.01
C GLU A 70 -11.04 -3.46 7.52
N GLN A 71 -10.90 -3.27 8.84
CA GLN A 71 -10.34 -2.02 9.39
C GLN A 71 -8.82 -2.00 9.30
N GLU A 72 -8.14 -3.07 9.76
CA GLU A 72 -6.68 -3.15 9.70
C GLU A 72 -6.17 -3.11 8.25
N CYS A 73 -6.91 -3.75 7.34
CA CYS A 73 -6.62 -3.70 5.91
C CYS A 73 -6.75 -2.25 5.39
N PHE A 74 -7.88 -1.58 5.70
CA PHE A 74 -8.10 -0.19 5.32
C PHE A 74 -7.01 0.76 5.85
N ASP A 75 -6.67 0.64 7.13
CA ASP A 75 -5.64 1.47 7.77
C ASP A 75 -4.27 1.28 7.10
N LEU A 76 -3.92 0.03 6.77
CA LEU A 76 -2.67 -0.26 6.07
C LEU A 76 -2.65 0.39 4.69
N PHE A 77 -3.70 0.22 3.89
CA PHE A 77 -3.78 0.84 2.56
C PHE A 77 -3.73 2.36 2.61
N HIS A 78 -4.39 2.96 3.60
CA HIS A 78 -4.33 4.40 3.83
C HIS A 78 -2.90 4.86 4.14
N ASN A 79 -2.21 4.14 5.04
CA ASN A 79 -0.83 4.46 5.42
C ASN A 79 0.17 4.24 4.29
N ILE A 80 0.00 3.18 3.48
CA ILE A 80 0.79 2.96 2.25
C ILE A 80 0.61 4.15 1.30
N SER A 81 -0.64 4.57 1.06
CA SER A 81 -0.94 5.70 0.16
C SER A 81 -0.31 7.01 0.63
N ASN A 82 -0.38 7.30 1.93
CA ASN A 82 0.25 8.50 2.50
C ASN A 82 1.79 8.42 2.44
N PHE A 83 2.34 7.23 2.68
CA PHE A 83 3.77 7.00 2.59
C PHE A 83 4.27 7.22 1.16
N ASN A 84 3.60 6.65 0.16
CA ASN A 84 3.91 6.82 -1.26
C ASN A 84 3.82 8.28 -1.69
N LYS A 85 2.77 9.00 -1.26
CA LYS A 85 2.65 10.43 -1.49
C LYS A 85 3.88 11.19 -1.01
N LYS A 86 4.36 10.87 0.20
CA LYS A 86 5.56 11.50 0.75
C LYS A 86 6.79 11.22 -0.12
N ILE A 87 7.00 9.97 -0.57
CA ILE A 87 8.09 9.61 -1.51
C ILE A 87 7.97 10.39 -2.82
N ILE A 88 6.78 10.43 -3.41
CA ILE A 88 6.54 11.07 -4.71
C ILE A 88 6.84 12.57 -4.63
N LEU A 89 6.51 13.22 -3.52
CA LEU A 89 6.75 14.64 -3.31
C LEU A 89 8.21 14.95 -2.92
N SER A 90 8.90 14.04 -2.22
CA SER A 90 10.28 14.27 -1.76
C SER A 90 11.36 13.81 -2.75
N ASN A 91 11.09 12.79 -3.56
CA ASN A 91 12.08 12.23 -4.49
C ASN A 91 12.10 13.02 -5.81
N ASN A 92 13.25 13.11 -6.48
CA ASN A 92 13.38 13.73 -7.80
C ASN A 92 13.43 12.70 -8.94
N ASP A 93 13.61 11.42 -8.64
CA ASP A 93 13.64 10.35 -9.64
C ASP A 93 12.24 10.04 -10.16
N VAL A 94 12.01 10.39 -11.43
CA VAL A 94 10.75 10.14 -12.14
C VAL A 94 10.44 8.65 -12.25
N HIS A 95 11.45 7.78 -12.34
CA HIS A 95 11.23 6.34 -12.44
C HIS A 95 10.71 5.76 -11.12
N THR A 96 11.29 6.16 -9.99
CA THR A 96 10.75 5.84 -8.66
C THR A 96 9.31 6.29 -8.52
N LYS A 97 8.99 7.54 -8.89
CA LYS A 97 7.62 8.05 -8.84
C LYS A 97 6.68 7.19 -9.67
N GLY A 98 7.00 6.97 -10.96
CA GLY A 98 6.16 6.18 -11.86
C GLY A 98 5.87 4.78 -11.33
N SER A 99 6.85 4.14 -10.70
CA SER A 99 6.73 2.79 -10.16
C SER A 99 5.82 2.71 -8.93
N LEU A 100 5.71 3.79 -8.15
CA LEU A 100 4.80 3.87 -6.99
C LEU A 100 3.39 4.37 -7.36
N LEU A 101 3.24 5.01 -8.53
CA LEU A 101 1.96 5.53 -8.99
C LEU A 101 1.08 4.44 -9.61
N LEU A 102 1.70 3.52 -10.36
CA LEU A 102 1.00 2.51 -11.14
C LEU A 102 1.77 1.19 -11.07
N PRO A 103 1.06 0.05 -10.95
CA PRO A 103 1.71 -1.25 -11.01
C PRO A 103 2.24 -1.48 -12.43
N ALA A 104 3.37 -2.20 -12.53
CA ALA A 104 3.98 -2.50 -13.82
C ALA A 104 3.14 -3.45 -14.71
N ASN A 105 2.23 -4.21 -14.10
CA ASN A 105 1.40 -5.20 -14.80
C ASN A 105 0.01 -4.64 -15.09
N THR A 106 -0.36 -4.58 -16.37
CA THR A 106 -1.68 -4.14 -16.83
C THR A 106 -2.81 -5.03 -16.35
N ASP A 107 -2.57 -6.32 -16.11
CA ASP A 107 -3.58 -7.25 -15.61
C ASP A 107 -4.06 -6.86 -14.20
N ILE A 108 -3.17 -6.29 -13.39
CA ILE A 108 -3.49 -5.80 -12.04
C ILE A 108 -4.41 -4.58 -12.15
N ILE A 109 -4.11 -3.67 -13.07
CA ILE A 109 -4.92 -2.47 -13.35
C ILE A 109 -6.30 -2.88 -13.85
N ASP A 110 -6.37 -3.81 -14.79
CA ASP A 110 -7.62 -4.34 -15.32
C ASP A 110 -8.45 -5.00 -14.21
N GLY A 111 -7.81 -5.77 -13.32
CA GLY A 111 -8.47 -6.35 -12.15
C GLY A 111 -9.10 -5.30 -11.24
N VAL A 112 -8.38 -4.21 -10.94
CA VAL A 112 -8.90 -3.07 -10.16
C VAL A 112 -10.10 -2.45 -10.88
N PHE A 113 -10.03 -2.22 -12.20
CA PHE A 113 -11.16 -1.70 -12.99
C PHE A 113 -12.35 -2.64 -13.05
N GLU A 114 -12.13 -3.95 -13.04
CA GLU A 114 -13.23 -4.92 -12.93
C GLU A 114 -13.91 -4.85 -11.55
N GLN A 115 -13.18 -4.60 -10.46
CA GLN A 115 -13.81 -4.35 -9.16
C GLN A 115 -14.68 -3.09 -9.18
N PHE A 116 -14.23 -2.01 -9.83
CA PHE A 116 -15.04 -0.79 -10.00
C PHE A 116 -16.39 -1.05 -10.69
N LYS A 117 -16.43 -1.99 -11.64
CA LYS A 117 -17.66 -2.32 -12.40
C LYS A 117 -18.68 -3.08 -11.56
N LYS A 118 -18.25 -3.81 -10.53
CA LYS A 118 -19.10 -4.68 -9.70
C LYS A 118 -19.95 -3.93 -8.65
N ARG A 119 -20.37 -2.69 -8.94
CA ARG A 119 -21.02 -1.77 -7.98
C ARG A 119 -22.19 -2.40 -7.19
N ASN A 120 -21.99 -2.47 -5.88
CA ASN A 120 -23.00 -2.61 -4.82
C ASN A 120 -22.50 -1.81 -3.59
N ASP A 121 -23.37 -1.50 -2.61
CA ASP A 121 -23.03 -0.67 -1.43
C ASP A 121 -21.83 -1.21 -0.62
N GLU A 122 -21.53 -2.51 -0.76
CA GLU A 122 -20.36 -3.18 -0.17
C GLU A 122 -19.00 -2.68 -0.73
N ASN A 123 -18.99 -1.97 -1.86
CA ASN A 123 -17.77 -1.46 -2.50
C ASN A 123 -17.34 -0.06 -2.05
N GLU A 124 -18.06 0.62 -1.15
CA GLU A 124 -17.70 2.00 -0.75
C GLU A 124 -16.29 2.12 -0.14
N ARG A 125 -15.86 1.15 0.67
CA ARG A 125 -14.51 1.16 1.26
C ARG A 125 -13.42 0.91 0.23
N PHE A 126 -13.63 -0.03 -0.68
CA PHE A 126 -12.75 -0.25 -1.82
C PHE A 126 -12.59 1.03 -2.66
N LEU A 127 -13.71 1.67 -3.00
CA LEU A 127 -13.71 2.92 -3.75
C LEU A 127 -12.96 4.03 -2.99
N THR A 128 -13.10 4.08 -1.67
CA THR A 128 -12.36 5.03 -0.81
C THR A 128 -10.86 4.77 -0.83
N ILE A 129 -10.43 3.50 -0.72
CA ILE A 129 -9.02 3.13 -0.78
C ILE A 129 -8.43 3.48 -2.15
N ILE A 130 -9.07 3.07 -3.25
CA ILE A 130 -8.56 3.39 -4.58
C ILE A 130 -8.55 4.90 -4.82
N TYR A 131 -9.59 5.61 -4.36
CA TYR A 131 -9.60 7.06 -4.43
C TYR A 131 -8.40 7.64 -3.68
N LEU A 132 -8.09 7.19 -2.47
CA LEU A 132 -6.91 7.61 -1.73
C LEU A 132 -5.61 7.28 -2.49
N CYS A 133 -5.46 6.05 -2.98
CA CYS A 133 -4.28 5.62 -3.73
C CYS A 133 -4.06 6.50 -4.97
N ILE A 134 -5.11 6.78 -5.75
CA ILE A 134 -5.00 7.57 -7.00
C ILE A 134 -4.90 9.06 -6.70
N TYR A 135 -5.73 9.59 -5.81
CA TYR A 135 -5.80 11.01 -5.47
C TYR A 135 -4.50 11.50 -4.84
N ASN A 136 -3.99 10.78 -3.84
CA ASN A 136 -2.75 11.15 -3.16
C ASN A 136 -1.52 11.10 -4.07
N ASN A 137 -1.61 10.31 -5.14
CA ASN A 137 -0.56 10.10 -6.12
C ASN A 137 -0.60 11.14 -7.26
N LEU A 138 -1.76 11.75 -7.54
CA LEU A 138 -1.93 12.73 -8.62
C LEU A 138 -1.96 14.20 -8.15
N TYR A 139 -2.19 14.46 -6.85
CA TYR A 139 -2.31 15.79 -6.24
C TYR A 139 -1.68 15.86 -4.85
#